data_AF-A0A4Q2XXP4-F1
#
_entry.id   AF-A0A4Q2XXP4-F1
#
_cell.length_a   1.000
_cell.length_b   1.000
_cell.length_c   1.000
_cell.angle_alpha   90.00
_cell.angle_beta   90.00
_cell.angle_gamma   90.00
#
_symmetry.space_group_name_H-M   'P 1'
#
loop_
_entity.id
_entity.type
_entity.pdbx_description
1 polymer ?
#
loop_
_entity_poly.entity_id
_entity_poly.type
_entity_poly.pdbx_seq_one_letter_code
_entity_poly.pdbx_strand_id
1 'polypeptide(L)'
;MGLFKDITSSKARGIDRTLMAMARLESLDELEDHFIAVAGGILPADCLCWNNWAPDMSHLITFRINESYTECFNGLLDVFAETVGGHPVLAANQLGETAKQVMRMSDFQTVSRFRENALFREVYRHLDSHYQICYTASILRDRRLILTWNRRAMDFTDVDSQVFHYMGLRLGEVSRRIEERQQLDAAWKGLCGFINPRLAAGTVDSLGERDAQVLAELLKSRSRRGIAADLGIRQDSVDKRLGAIRERLGLENHHQLLSALAALKQDASTFTVPGE
;
A
#
# COMPACT_ATOMS: atom_id res chain seq x y z
N MET A 1 25.72 4.59 -10.44
CA MET A 1 26.18 3.66 -9.38
C MET A 1 25.03 3.52 -8.38
N GLY A 2 24.22 2.47 -8.52
CA GLY A 2 22.84 2.40 -8.03
C GLY A 2 22.66 2.35 -6.51
N LEU A 3 21.45 2.67 -6.04
CA LEU A 3 21.02 2.73 -4.63
C LEU A 3 21.21 1.43 -3.82
N PHE A 4 21.54 0.32 -4.49
CA PHE A 4 21.55 -1.05 -3.97
C PHE A 4 22.86 -1.77 -4.33
N LYS A 5 24.01 -1.18 -3.97
CA LYS A 5 25.33 -1.71 -4.38
C LYS A 5 25.66 -3.04 -3.71
N ASP A 6 25.14 -3.26 -2.50
CA ASP A 6 25.53 -4.40 -1.66
C ASP A 6 24.51 -5.54 -1.70
N ILE A 7 23.42 -5.38 -2.46
CA ILE A 7 22.47 -6.47 -2.72
C ILE A 7 23.00 -7.31 -3.89
N THR A 8 23.31 -8.57 -3.63
CA THR A 8 23.69 -9.49 -4.70
C THR A 8 22.57 -9.65 -5.72
N SER A 9 22.90 -9.80 -7.01
CA SER A 9 21.90 -10.01 -8.06
C SER A 9 21.01 -11.24 -7.81
N SER A 10 21.54 -12.26 -7.11
CA SER A 10 20.76 -13.42 -6.71
C SER A 10 19.68 -13.05 -5.69
N LYS A 11 20.05 -12.31 -4.63
CA LYS A 11 19.12 -11.83 -3.60
C LYS A 11 18.05 -10.92 -4.19
N ALA A 12 18.43 -9.95 -5.04
CA ALA A 12 17.49 -9.06 -5.71
C ALA A 12 16.47 -9.83 -6.56
N ARG A 13 16.92 -10.81 -7.38
CA ARG A 13 16.03 -11.67 -8.16
C ARG A 13 15.11 -12.54 -7.28
N GLY A 14 15.59 -12.97 -6.12
CA GLY A 14 14.77 -13.68 -5.13
C GLY A 14 13.62 -12.82 -4.63
N ILE A 15 13.92 -11.59 -4.21
CA ILE A 15 12.93 -10.60 -3.76
C ILE A 15 11.92 -10.30 -4.88
N ASP A 16 12.41 -10.02 -6.09
CA ASP A 16 11.56 -9.74 -7.25
C ASP A 16 10.60 -10.88 -7.55
N ARG A 17 11.10 -12.11 -7.57
CA ARG A 17 10.28 -13.29 -7.84
C ARG A 17 9.19 -13.46 -6.79
N THR A 18 9.57 -13.36 -5.52
CA THR A 18 8.62 -13.50 -4.40
C THR A 18 7.52 -12.44 -4.47
N LEU A 19 7.88 -11.16 -4.63
CA LEU A 19 6.90 -10.08 -4.61
C LEU A 19 6.08 -10.00 -5.90
N MET A 20 6.67 -10.28 -7.06
CA MET A 20 5.90 -10.30 -8.33
C MET A 20 4.90 -11.46 -8.38
N ALA A 21 5.17 -12.58 -7.70
CA ALA A 21 4.18 -13.65 -7.56
C ALA A 21 2.93 -13.17 -6.80
N MET A 22 3.11 -12.28 -5.82
CA MET A 22 2.03 -11.69 -5.01
C MET A 22 1.21 -10.63 -5.77
N ALA A 23 1.69 -10.11 -6.91
CA ALA A 23 0.92 -9.13 -7.70
C ALA A 23 -0.41 -9.67 -8.26
N ARG A 24 -0.59 -10.99 -8.22
CA ARG A 24 -1.80 -11.69 -8.65
C ARG A 24 -2.83 -11.90 -7.53
N LEU A 25 -2.46 -11.63 -6.28
CA LEU A 25 -3.38 -11.71 -5.14
C LEU A 25 -4.51 -10.73 -5.33
N GLU A 26 -5.71 -11.07 -4.88
CA GLU A 26 -6.93 -10.32 -5.20
C GLU A 26 -7.08 -9.08 -4.33
N SER A 27 -6.55 -9.13 -3.11
CA SER A 27 -6.71 -8.08 -2.10
C SER A 27 -5.41 -7.69 -1.39
N LEU A 28 -5.43 -6.51 -0.77
CA LEU A 28 -4.33 -6.05 0.09
C LEU A 28 -4.21 -6.89 1.36
N ASP A 29 -5.32 -7.43 1.86
CA ASP A 29 -5.32 -8.31 3.05
C ASP A 29 -4.60 -9.64 2.74
N GLU A 30 -4.88 -10.24 1.58
CA GLU A 30 -4.11 -11.40 1.09
C GLU A 30 -2.63 -11.08 0.93
N LEU A 31 -2.30 -9.90 0.36
CA LEU A 31 -0.92 -9.46 0.21
C LEU A 31 -0.22 -9.34 1.57
N GLU A 32 -0.89 -8.76 2.55
CA GLU A 32 -0.39 -8.58 3.91
C GLU A 32 -0.08 -9.93 4.57
N ASP A 33 -1.04 -10.87 4.54
CA ASP A 33 -0.87 -12.22 5.11
C ASP A 33 0.27 -12.98 4.43
N HIS A 34 0.30 -12.99 3.09
CA HIS A 34 1.35 -13.65 2.32
C HIS A 34 2.72 -13.01 2.52
N PHE A 35 2.79 -11.69 2.63
CA PHE A 35 4.05 -10.98 2.85
C PHE A 35 4.62 -11.28 4.23
N ILE A 36 3.82 -11.16 5.29
CA ILE A 36 4.27 -11.44 6.67
C ILE A 36 4.82 -12.86 6.79
N ALA A 37 4.17 -13.84 6.15
CA ALA A 37 4.61 -15.24 6.17
C ALA A 37 6.00 -15.48 5.57
N VAL A 38 6.45 -14.65 4.60
CA VAL A 38 7.73 -14.88 3.89
C VAL A 38 8.81 -13.84 4.22
N ALA A 39 8.43 -12.67 4.73
CA ALA A 39 9.34 -11.53 4.84
C ALA A 39 10.50 -11.78 5.82
N GLY A 40 10.30 -12.59 6.87
CA GLY A 40 11.37 -13.02 7.78
C GLY A 40 12.46 -13.85 7.09
N GLY A 41 12.13 -14.57 6.01
CA GLY A 41 13.11 -15.28 5.17
C GLY A 41 13.88 -14.36 4.21
N ILE A 42 13.33 -13.18 3.90
CA ILE A 42 14.00 -12.16 3.09
C ILE A 42 14.98 -11.37 3.95
N LEU A 43 14.52 -10.85 5.08
CA LEU A 43 15.32 -10.12 6.04
C LEU A 43 15.01 -10.62 7.46
N PRO A 44 15.96 -11.31 8.11
CA PRO A 44 15.75 -11.81 9.47
C PRO A 44 15.50 -10.66 10.47
N ALA A 45 14.46 -10.82 11.27
CA ALA A 45 14.14 -10.00 12.43
C ALA A 45 13.32 -10.84 13.41
N ASP A 46 13.32 -10.45 14.68
CA ASP A 46 12.57 -11.15 15.73
C ASP A 46 11.08 -10.80 15.63
N CYS A 47 10.76 -9.52 15.46
CA CYS A 47 9.41 -9.02 15.29
C CYS A 47 9.29 -8.23 13.96
N LEU A 48 8.25 -8.54 13.20
CA LEU A 48 7.97 -8.00 11.87
C LEU A 48 6.59 -7.36 11.92
N CYS A 49 6.43 -6.10 11.53
CA CYS A 49 5.11 -5.49 11.46
C CYS A 49 4.81 -4.85 10.10
N TRP A 50 3.58 -5.05 9.67
CA TRP A 50 2.89 -4.31 8.62
C TRP A 50 1.95 -3.33 9.29
N ASN A 51 2.15 -2.04 9.08
CA ASN A 51 1.36 -1.01 9.75
C ASN A 51 0.65 -0.16 8.70
N ASN A 52 -0.67 -0.09 8.79
CA ASN A 52 -1.50 0.78 7.99
C ASN A 52 -1.84 2.02 8.83
N TRP A 53 -1.23 3.15 8.51
CA TRP A 53 -1.44 4.43 9.19
C TRP A 53 -2.41 5.32 8.42
N ALA A 54 -3.09 6.22 9.12
CA ALA A 54 -3.85 7.28 8.49
C ALA A 54 -2.97 8.11 7.52
N PRO A 55 -3.53 8.71 6.45
CA PRO A 55 -2.76 9.46 5.45
C PRO A 55 -1.98 10.64 6.02
N ASP A 56 -2.41 11.19 7.14
CA ASP A 56 -1.76 12.28 7.88
C ASP A 56 -0.85 11.78 9.01
N MET A 57 -0.68 10.47 9.16
CA MET A 57 0.08 9.83 10.23
C MET A 57 -0.49 10.07 11.65
N SER A 58 -1.74 10.52 11.79
CA SER A 58 -2.35 10.83 13.09
C SER A 58 -2.58 9.59 13.97
N HIS A 59 -2.94 8.45 13.37
CA HIS A 59 -3.21 7.21 14.09
C HIS A 59 -2.95 5.97 13.24
N LEU A 60 -2.76 4.83 13.91
CA LEU A 60 -2.66 3.51 13.32
C LEU A 60 -4.08 3.00 13.02
N ILE A 61 -4.38 2.70 11.75
CA ILE A 61 -5.68 2.17 11.32
C ILE A 61 -5.75 0.67 11.59
N THR A 62 -4.78 -0.08 11.07
CA THR A 62 -4.62 -1.52 11.31
C THR A 62 -3.16 -1.89 11.35
N PHE A 63 -2.86 -3.05 11.93
CA PHE A 63 -1.53 -3.63 11.86
C PHE A 63 -1.61 -5.15 11.80
N ARG A 64 -0.55 -5.75 11.28
CA ARG A 64 -0.22 -7.16 11.45
C ARG A 64 1.19 -7.28 11.97
N ILE A 65 1.37 -8.26 12.83
CA ILE A 65 2.64 -8.64 13.41
C ILE A 65 2.79 -10.16 13.28
N ASN A 66 4.01 -10.67 13.18
CA ASN A 66 4.24 -12.11 13.14
C ASN A 66 3.63 -12.81 14.38
N GLU A 67 3.10 -14.02 14.17
CA GLU A 67 2.21 -14.75 15.09
C GLU A 67 2.73 -14.79 16.55
N SER A 68 4.04 -15.00 16.72
CA SER A 68 4.69 -15.07 18.04
C SER A 68 4.50 -13.82 18.92
N TYR A 69 4.12 -12.69 18.34
CA TYR A 69 3.95 -11.41 19.05
C TYR A 69 2.53 -10.86 19.00
N THR A 70 1.59 -11.52 18.30
CA THR A 70 0.23 -11.01 18.08
C THR A 70 -0.53 -10.82 19.39
N GLU A 71 -0.56 -11.85 20.25
CA GLU A 71 -1.28 -11.78 21.54
C GLU A 71 -0.67 -10.72 22.45
N CYS A 72 0.67 -10.70 22.57
CA CYS A 72 1.39 -9.73 23.39
C CYS A 72 1.09 -8.29 22.96
N PHE A 73 1.19 -8.00 21.65
CA PHE A 73 0.99 -6.65 21.16
C PHE A 73 -0.48 -6.20 21.21
N ASN A 74 -1.44 -7.11 21.00
CA ASN A 74 -2.87 -6.79 21.16
C ASN A 74 -3.19 -6.24 22.56
N GLY A 75 -2.55 -6.79 23.61
CA GLY A 75 -2.70 -6.29 24.98
C GLY A 75 -2.05 -4.93 25.25
N LEU A 76 -1.29 -4.39 24.28
CA LEU A 76 -0.53 -3.14 24.40
C LEU A 76 -1.03 -2.04 23.47
N LEU A 77 -2.13 -2.25 22.72
CA LEU A 77 -2.55 -1.30 21.67
C LEU A 77 -2.93 0.08 22.20
N ASP A 78 -3.69 0.14 23.28
CA ASP A 78 -4.10 1.42 23.88
C ASP A 78 -2.87 2.19 24.38
N VAL A 79 -1.98 1.48 25.07
CA VAL A 79 -0.70 2.03 25.56
C VAL A 79 0.19 2.49 24.41
N PHE A 80 0.23 1.73 23.31
CA PHE A 80 0.93 2.12 22.10
C PHE A 80 0.34 3.40 21.52
N ALA A 81 -0.97 3.50 21.35
CA ALA A 81 -1.63 4.70 20.81
C ALA A 81 -1.34 5.96 21.65
N GLU A 82 -1.27 5.82 22.97
CA GLU A 82 -0.94 6.93 23.89
C GLU A 82 0.54 7.34 23.80
N THR A 83 1.45 6.39 23.57
CA THR A 83 2.90 6.63 23.68
C THR A 83 3.63 6.75 22.34
N VAL A 84 3.00 6.38 21.23
CA VAL A 84 3.63 6.31 19.89
C VAL A 84 4.11 7.67 19.38
N GLY A 85 3.50 8.78 19.82
CA GLY A 85 3.99 10.13 19.52
C GLY A 85 5.42 10.38 20.01
N GLY A 86 5.88 9.63 21.02
CA GLY A 86 7.26 9.65 21.51
C GLY A 86 8.24 8.81 20.70
N HIS A 87 7.80 8.17 19.60
CA HIS A 87 8.67 7.35 18.76
C HIS A 87 9.72 8.23 18.05
N PRO A 88 11.04 7.95 18.16
CA PRO A 88 12.09 8.83 17.65
C PRO A 88 11.96 9.19 16.16
N VAL A 89 11.54 8.23 15.33
CA VAL A 89 11.36 8.45 13.89
C VAL A 89 10.12 9.30 13.59
N LEU A 90 9.04 9.12 14.35
CA LEU A 90 7.81 9.93 14.18
C LEU A 90 8.04 11.35 14.68
N ALA A 91 8.69 11.51 15.82
CA ALA A 91 9.07 12.81 16.37
C ALA A 91 9.98 13.62 15.43
N ALA A 92 10.78 12.95 14.60
CA ALA A 92 11.61 13.61 13.58
C ALA A 92 10.84 13.99 12.29
N ASN A 93 9.56 13.60 12.18
CA ASN A 93 8.70 13.78 11.00
C ASN A 93 9.32 13.29 9.68
N GLN A 94 10.02 12.15 9.74
CA GLN A 94 10.75 11.62 8.58
C GLN A 94 10.06 10.43 7.90
N LEU A 95 8.94 9.94 8.46
CA LEU A 95 8.04 8.98 7.80
C LEU A 95 7.10 9.73 6.85
N GLY A 96 7.70 10.39 5.86
CA GLY A 96 7.01 11.18 4.84
C GLY A 96 6.22 10.32 3.85
N GLU A 97 5.74 10.98 2.79
CA GLU A 97 4.86 10.41 1.75
C GLU A 97 5.37 9.05 1.25
N THR A 98 6.57 8.99 0.68
CA THR A 98 7.36 7.76 0.63
C THR A 98 8.75 8.14 1.11
N ALA A 99 9.20 7.51 2.19
CA ALA A 99 10.50 7.85 2.73
C ALA A 99 11.55 7.54 1.65
N LYS A 100 12.35 8.54 1.26
CA LYS A 100 13.43 8.34 0.27
C LYS A 100 14.50 7.37 0.77
N GLN A 101 14.47 7.08 2.06
CA GLN A 101 15.45 6.29 2.76
C GLN A 101 14.77 5.46 3.84
N VAL A 102 15.42 4.35 4.15
CA VAL A 102 15.10 3.53 5.31
C VAL A 102 15.64 4.20 6.56
N MET A 103 14.91 4.05 7.67
CA MET A 103 15.17 4.76 8.91
C MET A 103 15.51 3.74 9.98
N ARG A 104 16.73 3.77 10.51
CA ARG A 104 17.05 3.02 11.73
C ARG A 104 16.80 3.92 12.91
N MET A 105 16.18 3.38 13.95
CA MET A 105 15.95 4.12 15.18
C MET A 105 17.25 4.65 15.80
N SER A 106 18.35 3.90 15.66
CA SER A 106 19.68 4.28 16.12
C SER A 106 20.28 5.50 15.41
N ASP A 107 19.79 5.85 14.21
CA ASP A 107 20.18 7.09 13.53
C ASP A 107 19.58 8.34 14.23
N PHE A 108 18.56 8.17 15.08
CA PHE A 108 17.86 9.25 15.78
C PHE A 108 18.19 9.31 17.28
N GLN A 109 18.39 8.15 17.90
CA GLN A 109 18.53 8.05 19.34
C GLN A 109 19.35 6.83 19.72
N THR A 110 20.26 6.98 20.69
CA THR A 110 21.03 5.84 21.21
C THR A 110 20.11 4.85 21.91
N VAL A 111 20.47 3.57 21.91
CA VAL A 111 19.71 2.50 22.59
C VAL A 111 19.46 2.83 24.06
N SER A 112 20.48 3.34 24.79
CA SER A 112 20.33 3.71 26.20
C SER A 112 19.25 4.77 26.39
N ARG A 113 19.27 5.83 25.59
CA ARG A 113 18.26 6.89 25.68
C ARG A 113 16.90 6.37 25.24
N PHE A 114 16.82 5.48 24.25
CA PHE A 114 15.54 4.89 23.85
C PHE A 114 14.94 4.03 24.96
N ARG A 115 15.75 3.30 25.73
CA ARG A 115 15.27 2.51 26.87
C ARG A 115 14.65 3.34 28.00
N GLU A 116 14.98 4.62 28.07
CA GLU A 116 14.38 5.58 29.01
C GLU A 116 13.04 6.15 28.51
N ASN A 117 12.72 5.98 27.22
CA ASN A 117 11.49 6.46 26.60
C ASN A 117 10.27 5.66 27.11
N ALA A 118 9.14 6.34 27.34
CA ALA A 118 7.88 5.71 27.75
C ALA A 118 7.45 4.62 26.77
N LEU A 119 7.53 4.88 25.47
CA LEU A 119 7.19 3.91 24.43
C LEU A 119 8.04 2.63 24.53
N PHE A 120 9.32 2.73 24.91
CA PHE A 120 10.11 1.53 25.14
C PHE A 120 9.65 0.79 26.39
N ARG A 121 9.54 1.48 27.52
CA ARG A 121 9.22 0.86 28.81
C ARG A 121 7.89 0.13 28.80
N GLU A 122 6.89 0.77 28.20
CA GLU A 122 5.50 0.32 28.21
C GLU A 122 5.17 -0.62 27.03
N VAL A 123 5.89 -0.53 25.90
CA VAL A 123 5.62 -1.35 24.71
C VAL A 123 6.82 -2.19 24.29
N TYR A 124 7.89 -1.59 23.77
CA TYR A 124 8.96 -2.35 23.11
C TYR A 124 9.74 -3.30 24.03
N ARG A 125 9.79 -3.02 25.34
CA ARG A 125 10.37 -3.93 26.33
C ARG A 125 9.64 -5.26 26.40
N HIS A 126 8.32 -5.27 26.22
CA HIS A 126 7.49 -6.48 26.21
C HIS A 126 7.62 -7.28 24.91
N LEU A 127 8.08 -6.64 23.84
CA LEU A 127 8.40 -7.26 22.55
C LEU A 127 9.88 -7.67 22.44
N ASP A 128 10.68 -7.47 23.50
CA ASP A 128 12.15 -7.63 23.50
C ASP A 128 12.83 -6.94 22.29
N SER A 129 12.30 -5.79 21.88
CA SER A 129 12.68 -5.12 20.64
C SER A 129 13.56 -3.91 20.93
N HIS A 130 14.87 -4.07 20.77
CA HIS A 130 15.87 -3.04 21.13
C HIS A 130 16.33 -2.21 19.95
N TYR A 131 16.21 -2.76 18.75
CA TYR A 131 16.60 -2.11 17.49
C TYR A 131 15.42 -2.17 16.54
N GLN A 132 15.17 -1.07 15.84
CA GLN A 132 14.12 -1.00 14.82
C GLN A 132 14.66 -0.36 13.55
N ILE A 133 14.19 -0.88 12.43
CA ILE A 133 14.27 -0.26 11.12
C ILE A 133 12.87 -0.10 10.54
N CYS A 134 12.57 1.03 9.92
CA CYS A 134 11.25 1.31 9.36
C CYS A 134 11.30 2.01 8.00
N TYR A 135 10.24 1.84 7.21
CA TYR A 135 10.14 2.36 5.85
C TYR A 135 8.68 2.53 5.42
N THR A 136 8.33 3.68 4.85
CA THR A 136 7.04 3.91 4.19
C THR A 136 7.07 3.27 2.80
N ALA A 137 6.56 2.05 2.68
CA ALA A 137 6.59 1.28 1.44
C ALA A 137 5.62 1.81 0.38
N SER A 138 4.45 2.31 0.80
CA SER A 138 3.44 2.85 -0.12
C SER A 138 2.56 3.90 0.53
N ILE A 139 2.03 4.81 -0.28
CA ILE A 139 0.85 5.60 0.03
C ILE A 139 -0.27 5.04 -0.82
N LEU A 140 -1.32 4.61 -0.14
CA LEU A 140 -2.56 4.16 -0.70
C LEU A 140 -3.60 5.27 -0.52
N ARG A 141 -4.79 5.12 -1.11
CA ARG A 141 -5.81 6.17 -1.12
C ARG A 141 -6.21 6.62 0.28
N ASP A 142 -6.38 5.68 1.20
CA ASP A 142 -6.92 5.91 2.54
C ASP A 142 -5.90 5.66 3.66
N ARG A 143 -4.66 5.28 3.32
CA ARG A 143 -3.65 4.89 4.30
C ARG A 143 -2.22 4.96 3.78
N ARG A 144 -1.27 4.92 4.72
CA ARG A 144 0.16 4.71 4.47
C ARG A 144 0.58 3.34 4.95
N LEU A 145 1.26 2.61 4.09
CA LEU A 145 1.86 1.33 4.43
C LEU A 145 3.28 1.55 4.97
N ILE A 146 3.48 1.26 6.25
CA ILE A 146 4.77 1.33 6.92
C ILE A 146 5.19 -0.05 7.39
N LEU A 147 6.37 -0.48 6.94
CA LEU A 147 7.02 -1.70 7.41
C LEU A 147 7.94 -1.36 8.58
N THR A 148 7.94 -2.21 9.62
CA THR A 148 8.82 -2.07 10.80
C THR A 148 9.43 -3.41 11.20
N TRP A 149 10.74 -3.50 11.17
CA TRP A 149 11.49 -4.70 11.54
C TRP A 149 12.21 -4.45 12.85
N ASN A 150 12.06 -5.36 13.80
CA ASN A 150 12.63 -5.25 15.13
C ASN A 150 13.59 -6.40 15.42
N ARG A 151 14.73 -6.08 16.04
CA ARG A 151 15.72 -7.06 16.51
C ARG A 151 16.01 -6.86 17.98
N ARG A 152 16.26 -7.96 18.68
CA ARG A 152 16.63 -7.93 20.11
C ARG A 152 18.13 -7.73 20.34
N ALA A 153 18.95 -8.38 19.53
CA ALA A 153 20.36 -8.58 19.86
C ALA A 153 21.30 -7.56 19.20
N MET A 154 21.08 -7.26 17.93
CA MET A 154 21.97 -6.41 17.14
C MET A 154 21.17 -5.46 16.26
N ASP A 155 21.78 -4.30 16.01
CA ASP A 155 21.24 -3.30 15.11
C ASP A 155 21.27 -3.75 13.64
N PHE A 156 20.60 -2.99 12.78
CA PHE A 156 20.56 -3.20 11.35
C PHE A 156 21.78 -2.58 10.66
N THR A 157 22.44 -3.40 9.84
CA THR A 157 23.58 -2.99 9.02
C THR A 157 23.12 -2.17 7.80
N ASP A 158 24.06 -1.52 7.12
CA ASP A 158 23.74 -0.82 5.87
C ASP A 158 23.26 -1.76 4.76
N VAL A 159 23.73 -3.03 4.78
CA VAL A 159 23.25 -4.08 3.88
C VAL A 159 21.80 -4.45 4.22
N ASP A 160 21.46 -4.58 5.51
CA ASP A 160 20.07 -4.80 5.93
C ASP A 160 19.18 -3.65 5.45
N SER A 161 19.60 -2.40 5.63
CA SER A 161 18.88 -1.21 5.16
C SER A 161 18.64 -1.24 3.65
N GLN A 162 19.63 -1.63 2.84
CA GLN A 162 19.46 -1.75 1.39
C GLN A 162 18.46 -2.86 1.04
N VAL A 163 18.56 -4.04 1.65
CA VAL A 163 17.61 -5.15 1.43
C VAL A 163 16.19 -4.74 1.81
N PHE A 164 16.04 -4.09 2.97
CA PHE A 164 14.75 -3.61 3.45
C PHE A 164 14.14 -2.56 2.52
N HIS A 165 14.96 -1.61 2.06
CA HIS A 165 14.53 -0.57 1.11
C HIS A 165 14.08 -1.20 -0.20
N TYR A 166 14.88 -2.10 -0.77
CA TYR A 166 14.56 -2.76 -2.04
C TYR A 166 13.25 -3.56 -1.94
N MET A 167 13.09 -4.33 -0.86
CA MET A 167 11.86 -5.05 -0.55
C MET A 167 10.66 -4.10 -0.44
N GLY A 168 10.82 -2.98 0.29
CA GLY A 168 9.78 -1.96 0.46
C GLY A 168 9.35 -1.33 -0.86
N LEU A 169 10.28 -0.98 -1.76
CA LEU A 169 9.96 -0.43 -3.08
C LEU A 169 9.13 -1.41 -3.93
N ARG A 170 9.54 -2.69 -3.93
CA ARG A 170 8.83 -3.73 -4.68
C ARG A 170 7.45 -4.01 -4.10
N LEU A 171 7.35 -4.07 -2.78
CA LEU A 171 6.07 -4.22 -2.11
C LEU A 171 5.15 -3.04 -2.43
N GLY A 172 5.64 -1.80 -2.37
CA GLY A 172 4.85 -0.62 -2.70
C GLY A 172 4.32 -0.60 -4.13
N GLU A 173 5.10 -1.12 -5.09
CA GLU A 173 4.62 -1.32 -6.46
C GLU A 173 3.49 -2.35 -6.53
N VAL A 174 3.62 -3.48 -5.81
CA VAL A 174 2.61 -4.53 -5.76
C VAL A 174 1.34 -4.05 -5.06
N SER A 175 1.44 -3.41 -3.89
CA SER A 175 0.31 -2.88 -3.14
C SER A 175 -0.50 -1.88 -3.98
N ARG A 176 0.15 -0.93 -4.66
CA ARG A 176 -0.56 0.03 -5.53
C ARG A 176 -1.31 -0.65 -6.67
N ARG A 177 -0.70 -1.66 -7.31
CA ARG A 177 -1.38 -2.41 -8.39
C ARG A 177 -2.63 -3.14 -7.89
N ILE A 178 -2.54 -3.76 -6.72
CA ILE A 178 -3.69 -4.44 -6.12
C ILE A 178 -4.78 -3.42 -5.78
N GLU A 179 -4.42 -2.31 -5.13
CA GLU A 179 -5.37 -1.24 -4.80
C GLU A 179 -6.03 -0.65 -6.05
N GLU A 180 -5.25 -0.31 -7.09
CA GLU A 180 -5.76 0.21 -8.35
C GLU A 180 -6.76 -0.74 -9.00
N ARG A 181 -6.48 -2.06 -8.98
CA ARG A 181 -7.42 -3.07 -9.50
C ARG A 181 -8.68 -3.17 -8.65
N GLN A 182 -8.58 -3.18 -7.32
CA GLN A 182 -9.73 -3.20 -6.43
C GLN A 182 -10.63 -1.96 -6.60
N GLN A 183 -10.03 -0.78 -6.76
CA GLN A 183 -10.76 0.45 -7.03
C GLN A 183 -11.47 0.40 -8.38
N LEU A 184 -10.80 -0.16 -9.39
CA LEU A 184 -11.36 -0.30 -10.72
C LEU A 184 -12.51 -1.34 -10.75
N ASP A 185 -12.37 -2.45 -10.01
CA ASP A 185 -13.42 -3.44 -9.80
C ASP A 185 -14.64 -2.83 -9.09
N ALA A 186 -14.41 -2.05 -8.02
CA ALA A 186 -15.47 -1.37 -7.30
C ALA A 186 -16.19 -0.35 -8.19
N ALA A 187 -15.44 0.44 -8.96
CA ALA A 187 -16.02 1.40 -9.92
C ALA A 187 -16.81 0.70 -11.03
N TRP A 188 -16.30 -0.42 -11.56
CA TRP A 188 -17.01 -1.22 -12.56
C TRP A 188 -18.31 -1.80 -12.01
N LYS A 189 -18.27 -2.41 -10.81
CA LYS A 189 -19.47 -2.91 -10.12
C LYS A 189 -20.48 -1.80 -9.85
N GLY A 190 -20.01 -0.64 -9.39
CA GLY A 190 -20.82 0.55 -9.18
C GLY A 190 -21.50 1.03 -10.47
N LEU A 191 -20.76 1.09 -11.59
CA LEU A 191 -21.32 1.46 -12.90
C LEU A 191 -22.41 0.48 -13.34
N CYS A 192 -22.12 -0.82 -13.26
CA CYS A 192 -23.07 -1.86 -13.61
C CYS A 192 -24.36 -1.74 -12.78
N GLY A 193 -24.23 -1.62 -11.45
CA GLY A 193 -25.37 -1.50 -10.54
C GLY A 193 -26.17 -0.20 -10.72
N PHE A 194 -25.50 0.92 -10.98
CA PHE A 194 -26.15 2.22 -11.23
C PHE A 194 -26.96 2.20 -12.53
N ILE A 195 -26.40 1.63 -13.60
CA ILE A 195 -27.04 1.62 -14.91
C ILE A 195 -28.17 0.60 -14.95
N ASN A 196 -27.93 -0.60 -14.42
CA ASN A 196 -28.93 -1.64 -14.32
C ASN A 196 -28.63 -2.56 -13.14
N PRO A 197 -29.43 -2.51 -12.05
CA PRO A 197 -29.25 -3.37 -10.88
C PRO A 197 -29.30 -4.88 -11.18
N ARG A 198 -29.86 -5.29 -12.32
CA ARG A 198 -29.92 -6.68 -12.78
C ARG A 198 -28.71 -7.10 -13.61
N LEU A 199 -27.83 -6.18 -13.97
CA LEU A 199 -26.62 -6.48 -14.72
C LEU A 199 -25.63 -7.14 -13.78
N ALA A 200 -25.36 -8.44 -14.02
CA ALA A 200 -24.38 -9.18 -13.25
C ALA A 200 -22.99 -8.54 -13.47
N ALA A 201 -22.51 -7.81 -12.48
CA ALA A 201 -21.20 -7.21 -12.54
C ALA A 201 -20.14 -8.31 -12.40
N GLY A 202 -19.50 -8.67 -13.53
CA GLY A 202 -18.25 -9.42 -13.51
C GLY A 202 -17.13 -8.62 -12.85
N THR A 203 -15.93 -9.19 -12.78
CA THR A 203 -14.71 -8.42 -12.46
C THR A 203 -14.32 -7.53 -13.63
N VAL A 204 -13.49 -6.53 -13.38
CA VAL A 204 -12.90 -5.68 -14.42
C VAL A 204 -12.10 -6.51 -15.43
N ASP A 205 -11.57 -7.66 -15.04
CA ASP A 205 -10.85 -8.56 -15.95
C ASP A 205 -11.73 -9.04 -17.11
N SER A 206 -13.05 -9.09 -16.93
CA SER A 206 -14.01 -9.36 -18.00
C SER A 206 -14.04 -8.30 -19.10
N LEU A 207 -13.59 -7.07 -18.81
CA LEU A 207 -13.43 -6.01 -19.81
C LEU A 207 -12.28 -6.31 -20.77
N GLY A 208 -11.27 -7.05 -20.30
CA GLY A 208 -9.97 -7.18 -20.95
C GLY A 208 -9.05 -6.02 -20.57
N GLU A 209 -7.75 -6.33 -20.49
CA GLU A 209 -6.70 -5.44 -19.95
C GLU A 209 -6.74 -4.01 -20.53
N ARG A 210 -6.93 -3.89 -21.83
CA ARG A 210 -6.91 -2.59 -22.52
C ARG A 210 -8.15 -1.75 -22.29
N ASP A 211 -9.32 -2.38 -22.11
CA ASP A 211 -10.55 -1.66 -21.82
C ASP A 211 -10.57 -1.23 -20.34
N ALA A 212 -10.05 -2.08 -19.45
CA ALA A 212 -9.78 -1.75 -18.06
C ALA A 212 -8.83 -0.55 -17.93
N GLN A 213 -7.74 -0.50 -18.70
CA GLN A 213 -6.82 0.65 -18.75
C GLN A 213 -7.52 1.93 -19.18
N VAL A 214 -8.36 1.89 -20.22
CA VAL A 214 -9.13 3.07 -20.66
C VAL A 214 -10.12 3.53 -19.59
N LEU A 215 -10.81 2.60 -18.93
CA LEU A 215 -11.72 2.91 -17.84
C LEU A 215 -10.98 3.55 -16.64
N ALA A 216 -9.82 3.01 -16.27
CA ALA A 216 -8.99 3.56 -15.20
C ALA A 216 -8.58 5.00 -15.47
N GLU A 217 -8.13 5.32 -16.68
CA GLU A 217 -7.75 6.69 -17.03
C GLU A 217 -8.95 7.65 -17.14
N LEU A 218 -10.12 7.16 -17.55
CA LEU A 218 -11.36 7.93 -17.48
C LEU A 218 -11.75 8.29 -16.04
N LEU A 219 -11.59 7.35 -15.10
CA LEU A 219 -11.86 7.60 -13.68
C LEU A 219 -10.94 8.69 -13.12
N LYS A 220 -9.71 8.80 -13.64
CA LYS A 220 -8.77 9.90 -13.34
C LYS A 220 -9.11 11.24 -14.04
N SER A 221 -10.28 11.34 -14.70
CA SER A 221 -10.74 12.53 -15.42
C SER A 221 -9.82 12.96 -16.58
N ARG A 222 -9.06 12.02 -17.17
CA ARG A 222 -8.22 12.32 -18.34
C ARG A 222 -9.05 12.57 -19.58
N SER A 223 -8.61 13.51 -20.41
CA SER A 223 -9.20 13.71 -21.75
C SER A 223 -8.86 12.53 -22.66
N ARG A 224 -9.71 12.22 -23.64
CA ARG A 224 -9.45 11.13 -24.61
C ARG A 224 -8.09 11.23 -25.29
N ARG A 225 -7.66 12.46 -25.61
CA ARG A 225 -6.32 12.74 -26.16
C ARG A 225 -5.22 12.42 -25.15
N GLY A 226 -5.42 12.74 -23.88
CA GLY A 226 -4.50 12.36 -22.80
C GLY A 226 -4.38 10.85 -22.66
N ILE A 227 -5.52 10.15 -22.60
CA ILE A 227 -5.57 8.67 -22.55
C ILE A 227 -4.82 8.06 -23.74
N ALA A 228 -5.05 8.59 -24.95
CA ALA A 228 -4.38 8.12 -26.16
C ALA A 228 -2.85 8.29 -26.07
N ALA A 229 -2.39 9.44 -25.58
CA ALA A 229 -0.96 9.72 -25.39
C ALA A 229 -0.34 8.80 -24.34
N ASP A 230 -0.98 8.65 -23.17
CA ASP A 230 -0.48 7.85 -22.05
C ASP A 230 -0.40 6.35 -22.40
N LEU A 231 -1.38 5.84 -23.15
CA LEU A 231 -1.41 4.45 -23.60
C LEU A 231 -0.62 4.20 -24.89
N GLY A 232 -0.08 5.24 -25.53
CA GLY A 232 0.65 5.14 -26.80
C GLY A 232 -0.20 4.62 -27.97
N ILE A 233 -1.49 4.99 -28.02
CA ILE A 233 -2.44 4.56 -29.05
C ILE A 233 -3.10 5.75 -29.76
N ARG A 234 -3.76 5.50 -30.90
CA ARG A 234 -4.53 6.54 -31.61
C ARG A 234 -5.79 6.90 -30.81
N GLN A 235 -6.23 8.16 -30.94
CA GLN A 235 -7.47 8.61 -30.31
C GLN A 235 -8.69 7.79 -30.76
N ASP A 236 -8.78 7.42 -32.04
CA ASP A 236 -9.85 6.57 -32.57
C ASP A 236 -9.89 5.18 -31.89
N SER A 237 -8.73 4.66 -31.48
CA SER A 237 -8.65 3.41 -30.73
C SER A 237 -9.24 3.56 -29.32
N VAL A 238 -9.07 4.72 -28.69
CA VAL A 238 -9.74 5.03 -27.42
C VAL A 238 -11.25 5.09 -27.64
N ASP A 239 -11.71 5.82 -28.66
CA ASP A 239 -13.15 5.95 -28.96
C ASP A 239 -13.80 4.59 -29.25
N LYS A 240 -13.12 3.70 -29.97
CA LYS A 240 -13.60 2.33 -30.22
C LYS A 240 -13.76 1.54 -28.92
N ARG A 241 -12.80 1.64 -27.99
CA ARG A 241 -12.85 0.95 -26.69
C ARG A 241 -13.95 1.51 -25.80
N LEU A 242 -14.11 2.84 -25.78
CA LEU A 242 -15.24 3.48 -25.11
C LEU A 242 -16.58 3.01 -25.68
N GLY A 243 -16.66 2.81 -27.00
CA GLY A 243 -17.81 2.17 -27.65
C GLY A 243 -18.12 0.80 -27.08
N ALA A 244 -17.12 -0.08 -26.99
CA ALA A 244 -17.27 -1.43 -26.45
C ALA A 244 -17.68 -1.43 -24.95
N ILE A 245 -17.11 -0.53 -24.15
CA ILE A 245 -17.49 -0.38 -22.73
C ILE A 245 -18.96 0.06 -22.61
N ARG A 246 -19.41 1.03 -23.41
CA ARG A 246 -20.82 1.46 -23.42
C ARG A 246 -21.77 0.35 -23.82
N GLU A 247 -21.42 -0.38 -24.87
CA GLU A 247 -22.23 -1.51 -25.36
C GLU A 247 -22.42 -2.57 -24.28
N ARG A 248 -21.34 -2.93 -23.55
CA ARG A 248 -21.42 -3.85 -22.41
C ARG A 248 -22.29 -3.35 -21.27
N LEU A 249 -22.33 -2.03 -21.07
CA LEU A 249 -23.17 -1.39 -20.06
C LEU A 249 -24.62 -1.14 -20.52
N GLY A 250 -24.95 -1.40 -21.80
CA GLY A 250 -26.26 -1.08 -22.35
C GLY A 250 -26.52 0.43 -22.49
N LEU A 251 -25.46 1.23 -22.64
CA LEU A 251 -25.55 2.68 -22.81
C LEU A 251 -25.63 3.07 -24.29
N GLU A 252 -26.55 3.97 -24.60
CA GLU A 252 -26.81 4.42 -25.97
C GLU A 252 -25.76 5.44 -26.45
N ASN A 253 -25.20 6.24 -25.54
CA ASN A 253 -24.31 7.33 -25.92
C ASN A 253 -23.23 7.64 -24.86
N HIS A 254 -22.23 8.43 -25.27
CA HIS A 254 -21.12 8.82 -24.41
C HIS A 254 -21.54 9.66 -23.20
N HIS A 255 -22.56 10.50 -23.36
CA HIS A 255 -23.03 11.36 -22.28
C HIS A 255 -23.54 10.52 -21.11
N GLN A 256 -24.30 9.46 -21.37
CA GLN A 256 -24.76 8.55 -20.31
C GLN A 256 -23.59 7.93 -19.53
N LEU A 257 -22.52 7.52 -20.22
CA LEU A 257 -21.31 6.99 -19.57
C LEU A 257 -20.65 8.04 -18.67
N LEU A 258 -20.50 9.27 -19.17
CA LEU A 258 -19.92 10.36 -18.37
C LEU A 258 -20.80 10.74 -17.18
N SER A 259 -22.12 10.75 -17.35
CA SER A 259 -23.07 11.00 -16.26
C SER A 259 -23.01 9.91 -15.18
N ALA A 260 -22.95 8.64 -15.57
CA ALA A 260 -22.82 7.53 -14.62
C ALA A 260 -21.48 7.60 -13.86
N LEU A 261 -20.38 7.89 -14.57
CA LEU A 261 -19.07 8.11 -13.94
C LEU A 261 -19.06 9.32 -12.99
N ALA A 262 -19.76 10.40 -13.34
CA ALA A 262 -19.87 11.59 -12.48
C ALA A 262 -20.69 11.30 -11.21
N ALA A 263 -21.81 10.59 -11.34
CA ALA A 263 -22.64 10.17 -10.22
C ALA A 263 -21.85 9.29 -9.23
N LEU A 264 -21.10 8.30 -9.74
CA LEU A 264 -20.24 7.46 -8.90
C LEU A 264 -19.16 8.23 -8.15
N LYS A 265 -18.59 9.28 -8.78
CA LYS A 265 -17.61 10.14 -8.10
C LYS A 265 -18.25 10.97 -6.99
N GLN A 266 -19.48 11.43 -7.18
CA GLN A 266 -20.23 12.16 -6.16
C GLN A 266 -20.55 11.26 -4.97
N ASP A 267 -21.04 10.04 -5.24
CA ASP A 267 -21.31 9.04 -4.20
C ASP A 267 -20.04 8.65 -3.44
N ALA A 268 -18.91 8.46 -4.14
CA ALA A 268 -17.64 8.16 -3.49
C ALA A 268 -17.08 9.32 -2.63
N SER A 269 -17.55 10.56 -2.85
CA SER A 269 -17.13 11.74 -2.09
C SER A 269 -18.05 12.03 -0.89
N THR A 270 -19.28 11.50 -0.87
CA THR A 270 -20.21 11.60 0.27
C THR A 270 -19.92 10.58 1.37
N PHE A 271 -19.12 9.54 1.10
CA PHE A 271 -18.65 8.58 2.10
C PHE A 271 -17.33 8.96 2.79
N THR A 272 -16.61 9.98 2.32
CA THR A 272 -15.55 10.61 3.11
C THR A 272 -16.20 11.45 4.20
N VAL A 273 -16.27 10.89 5.40
CA VAL A 273 -16.75 11.55 6.62
C VAL A 273 -16.12 12.95 6.73
N PRO A 274 -16.89 14.01 7.05
CA PRO A 274 -16.31 15.31 7.36
C PRO A 274 -15.43 15.17 8.59
N GLY A 275 -14.11 15.30 8.39
CA GLY A 275 -13.16 15.49 9.48
C GLY A 275 -13.36 16.89 10.05
N GLU A 276 -14.06 16.95 11.18
CA GLU A 276 -13.85 17.96 12.22
C GLU A 276 -12.87 17.40 13.26
#